data_AF-A0A813F6N1-F1
#
_entry.id   AF-A0A813F6N1-F1
#
_cell.length_a   1.000
_cell.length_b   1.000
_cell.length_c   1.000
_cell.angle_alpha   90.00
_cell.angle_beta   90.00
_cell.angle_gamma   90.00
#
_symmetry.space_group_name_H-M   'P 1'
#
loop_
_entity.id
_entity.type
_entity.pdbx_description
1 polymer ?
#
loop_
_entity_poly.entity_id
_entity_poly.type
_entity_poly.pdbx_seq_one_letter_code
_entity_poly.pdbx_strand_id
1 'polypeptide(L)'
;MANLAADEPAPGADLTVPADVIALIGIGVSLIKLEELYGCDLVRDSALSFVKGESHGRRLEVGAALLERSISLKAAALSDEAFVQSLLASLEEDPEEMLMDPLMMVPLKDPCVLSSGFVLDRETVLDEQGRVRISQCPFSRQPLLDYVYPLHFLRERVKEWKLQRLDRAVSIVADFLEQKNQGAAERVFVIAERFLDEVGDATYVHRANRLSELEQKLDMPKSPSRALRSYRRSASVLGEADKAALVCKAVQEFLTEAKDCLAAGDPHGANAWLGQDILEWLHSATVQPHWKSLVLEFLRTMLRLSRETGGDAGCRRGWWAALFKQLGLAAWLREEAGEEPELRGVDIWDGNWLIRWIDGGSAEITVCAGSFVVFEENYHLDTTSMPTQFFWGDGTVQRARSLRQNVITWVTSHPDPTLRTIEWVREGVPDLGTWYLH
;
A
#
# COMPACT_ATOMS: atom_id res chain seq x y z
N MET A 1 -77.55 -8.68 -44.50
CA MET A 1 -76.87 -7.62 -43.74
C MET A 1 -76.99 -7.93 -42.26
N ALA A 2 -75.95 -8.49 -41.66
CA ALA A 2 -75.67 -8.44 -40.22
C ALA A 2 -74.25 -9.00 -39.99
N ASN A 3 -73.40 -8.18 -39.38
CA ASN A 3 -72.09 -8.52 -38.79
C ASN A 3 -72.24 -9.48 -37.60
N LEU A 4 -71.10 -10.00 -37.12
CA LEU A 4 -70.77 -10.67 -35.84
C LEU A 4 -70.34 -12.14 -36.07
N ALA A 5 -69.18 -12.62 -35.61
CA ALA A 5 -68.23 -12.10 -34.64
C ALA A 5 -66.80 -12.54 -35.02
N ALA A 6 -65.86 -11.62 -34.86
CA ALA A 6 -64.47 -11.94 -34.64
C ALA A 6 -64.38 -12.70 -33.30
N ASP A 7 -63.66 -13.81 -33.31
CA ASP A 7 -63.22 -14.51 -32.11
C ASP A 7 -62.39 -13.52 -31.28
N GLU A 8 -62.94 -13.10 -30.12
CA GLU A 8 -62.14 -12.40 -29.11
C GLU A 8 -61.14 -13.40 -28.53
N PRO A 9 -59.83 -13.10 -28.50
CA PRO A 9 -58.88 -13.94 -27.80
C PRO A 9 -59.18 -13.88 -26.29
N ALA A 10 -59.21 -15.08 -25.67
CA ALA A 10 -59.52 -15.26 -24.27
C ALA A 10 -58.68 -14.34 -23.35
N PRO A 11 -59.30 -13.64 -22.37
CA PRO A 11 -58.59 -12.78 -21.45
C PRO A 11 -57.97 -13.64 -20.35
N GLY A 12 -56.67 -13.92 -20.45
CA GLY A 12 -55.97 -14.62 -19.35
C GLY A 12 -54.54 -15.08 -19.57
N ALA A 13 -53.95 -14.97 -20.75
CA ALA A 13 -52.63 -15.57 -21.02
C ALA A 13 -51.41 -14.66 -20.73
N ASP A 14 -51.57 -13.35 -20.69
CA ASP A 14 -50.41 -12.41 -20.74
C ASP A 14 -49.65 -12.18 -19.43
N LEU A 15 -50.11 -12.70 -18.28
CA LEU A 15 -49.45 -12.48 -16.99
C LEU A 15 -48.38 -13.53 -16.63
N THR A 16 -48.22 -14.59 -17.42
CA THR A 16 -47.32 -15.73 -17.10
C THR A 16 -45.95 -15.62 -17.75
N VAL A 17 -45.88 -15.06 -18.96
CA VAL A 17 -44.66 -15.08 -19.78
C VAL A 17 -43.48 -14.33 -19.14
N PRO A 18 -43.63 -13.12 -18.56
CA PRO A 18 -42.51 -12.45 -17.88
C PRO A 18 -42.03 -13.20 -16.63
N ALA A 19 -42.96 -13.78 -15.86
CA ALA A 19 -42.63 -14.56 -14.67
C ALA A 19 -41.88 -15.86 -15.03
N ASP A 20 -42.26 -16.50 -16.13
CA ASP A 20 -41.59 -17.69 -16.65
C ASP A 20 -40.17 -17.37 -17.12
N VAL A 21 -39.97 -16.24 -17.82
CA VAL A 21 -38.64 -15.78 -18.23
C VAL A 21 -37.76 -15.49 -17.00
N ILE A 22 -38.29 -14.81 -15.99
CA ILE A 22 -37.60 -14.55 -14.71
C ILE A 22 -37.20 -15.87 -14.02
N ALA A 23 -38.10 -16.86 -14.00
CA ALA A 23 -37.81 -18.17 -13.42
C ALA A 23 -36.72 -18.92 -14.19
N LEU A 24 -36.75 -18.89 -15.53
CA LEU A 24 -35.74 -19.51 -16.38
C LEU A 24 -34.36 -18.82 -16.24
N ILE A 25 -34.34 -17.50 -16.08
CA ILE A 25 -33.13 -16.75 -15.73
C ILE A 25 -32.58 -17.24 -14.38
N GLY A 26 -33.44 -17.36 -13.36
CA GLY A 26 -33.05 -17.85 -12.03
C GLY A 26 -32.47 -19.27 -12.03
N ILE A 27 -32.99 -20.16 -12.89
CA ILE A 27 -32.48 -21.53 -13.05
C ILE A 27 -31.20 -21.58 -13.89
N GLY A 28 -30.92 -20.53 -14.67
CA GLY A 28 -29.64 -20.39 -15.37
C GLY A 28 -29.63 -20.52 -16.86
N VAL A 29 -30.79 -20.39 -17.50
CA VAL A 29 -30.85 -20.38 -18.96
C VAL A 29 -30.15 -19.13 -19.46
N SER A 30 -29.30 -19.28 -20.49
CA SER A 30 -28.58 -18.13 -21.04
C SER A 30 -29.55 -17.12 -21.64
N LEU A 31 -29.28 -15.84 -21.42
CA LEU A 31 -30.12 -14.77 -21.95
C LEU A 31 -30.23 -14.84 -23.49
N ILE A 32 -29.18 -15.32 -24.19
CA ILE A 32 -29.20 -15.54 -25.65
C ILE A 32 -30.32 -16.50 -26.06
N LYS A 33 -30.39 -17.65 -25.39
CA LYS A 33 -31.41 -18.65 -25.70
C LYS A 33 -32.81 -18.16 -25.36
N LEU A 34 -32.94 -17.38 -24.29
CA LEU A 34 -34.23 -16.80 -23.93
C LEU A 34 -34.69 -15.76 -24.96
N GLU A 35 -33.78 -14.94 -25.50
CA GLU A 35 -34.14 -13.95 -26.52
C GLU A 35 -34.58 -14.59 -27.83
N GLU A 36 -33.96 -15.71 -28.21
CA GLU A 36 -34.38 -16.51 -29.37
C GLU A 36 -35.81 -17.05 -29.22
N LEU A 37 -36.23 -17.34 -27.98
CA LEU A 37 -37.53 -17.96 -27.69
C LEU A 37 -38.63 -16.95 -27.37
N TYR A 38 -38.31 -15.89 -26.63
CA TYR A 38 -39.27 -14.95 -26.03
C TYR A 38 -39.14 -13.52 -26.55
N GLY A 39 -38.13 -13.23 -27.39
CA GLY A 39 -37.85 -11.92 -27.95
C GLY A 39 -36.97 -11.02 -27.08
N CYS A 40 -36.24 -10.12 -27.72
CA CYS A 40 -35.20 -9.31 -27.08
C CYS A 40 -35.72 -8.34 -26.01
N ASP A 41 -36.88 -7.72 -26.23
CA ASP A 41 -37.39 -6.69 -25.33
C ASP A 41 -37.97 -7.30 -24.04
N LEU A 42 -38.72 -8.40 -24.15
CA LEU A 42 -39.28 -9.09 -22.99
C LEU A 42 -38.21 -9.67 -22.08
N VAL A 43 -37.18 -10.32 -22.64
CA VAL A 43 -36.09 -10.91 -21.86
C VAL A 43 -35.26 -9.84 -21.18
N ARG A 44 -35.05 -8.71 -21.85
CA ARG A 44 -34.37 -7.55 -21.28
C ARG A 44 -35.11 -6.98 -20.09
N ASP A 45 -36.41 -6.67 -20.23
CA ASP A 45 -37.20 -6.08 -19.15
C ASP A 45 -37.30 -7.04 -17.96
N SER A 46 -37.45 -8.33 -18.26
CA SER A 46 -37.44 -9.42 -17.27
C SER A 46 -36.09 -9.54 -16.55
N ALA A 47 -34.97 -9.43 -17.26
CA ALA A 47 -33.63 -9.49 -16.68
C ALA A 47 -33.30 -8.24 -15.86
N LEU A 48 -33.71 -7.05 -16.29
CA LEU A 48 -33.60 -5.82 -15.48
C LEU A 48 -34.42 -5.95 -14.20
N SER A 49 -35.66 -6.46 -14.30
CA SER A 49 -36.51 -6.74 -13.14
C SER A 49 -35.87 -7.78 -12.21
N PHE A 50 -35.29 -8.84 -12.75
CA PHE A 50 -34.58 -9.88 -12.00
C PHE A 50 -33.39 -9.30 -11.21
N VAL A 51 -32.57 -8.46 -11.85
CA VAL A 51 -31.44 -7.81 -11.17
C VAL A 51 -31.93 -6.85 -10.09
N LYS A 52 -33.01 -6.10 -10.31
CA LYS A 52 -33.59 -5.19 -9.31
C LYS A 52 -34.32 -5.89 -8.16
N GLY A 53 -34.80 -7.11 -8.38
CA GLY A 53 -35.61 -7.86 -7.43
C GLY A 53 -34.81 -8.42 -6.25
N GLU A 54 -35.52 -9.03 -5.29
CA GLU A 54 -34.93 -9.64 -4.08
C GLU A 54 -34.32 -11.04 -4.31
N SER A 55 -34.20 -11.50 -5.55
CA SER A 55 -33.71 -12.85 -5.89
C SER A 55 -32.19 -13.00 -5.66
N HIS A 56 -31.74 -13.57 -4.54
CA HIS A 56 -30.32 -13.66 -4.14
C HIS A 56 -29.42 -14.60 -4.96
N GLY A 57 -29.92 -15.19 -6.05
CA GLY A 57 -29.13 -16.08 -6.90
C GLY A 57 -28.77 -15.42 -8.22
N ARG A 58 -27.46 -15.31 -8.55
CA ARG A 58 -26.95 -15.00 -9.90
C ARG A 58 -27.21 -13.59 -10.44
N ARG A 59 -27.63 -12.62 -9.61
CA ARG A 59 -27.83 -11.22 -10.06
C ARG A 59 -26.58 -10.64 -10.72
N LEU A 60 -25.42 -10.92 -10.14
CA LEU A 60 -24.15 -10.45 -10.66
C LEU A 60 -23.89 -10.98 -12.09
N GLU A 61 -24.14 -12.27 -12.33
CA GLU A 61 -23.97 -12.91 -13.65
C GLU A 61 -24.97 -12.39 -14.69
N VAL A 62 -26.22 -12.16 -14.28
CA VAL A 62 -27.28 -11.68 -15.16
C VAL A 62 -27.06 -10.20 -15.50
N GLY A 63 -26.78 -9.37 -14.50
CA GLY A 63 -26.45 -7.96 -14.68
C GLY A 63 -25.18 -7.79 -15.53
N ALA A 64 -24.19 -8.63 -15.29
CA ALA A 64 -23.00 -8.77 -16.11
C ALA A 64 -23.30 -9.02 -17.59
N ALA A 65 -24.07 -10.08 -17.86
CA ALA A 65 -24.43 -10.47 -19.21
C ALA A 65 -25.25 -9.38 -19.92
N LEU A 66 -26.08 -8.64 -19.19
CA LEU A 66 -26.81 -7.50 -19.74
C LEU A 66 -25.87 -6.38 -20.24
N LEU A 67 -24.82 -6.08 -19.48
CA LEU A 67 -23.87 -5.02 -19.83
C LEU A 67 -23.01 -5.36 -21.06
N GLU A 68 -22.77 -6.65 -21.32
CA GLU A 68 -21.94 -7.14 -22.43
C GLU A 68 -22.66 -7.15 -23.79
N ARG A 69 -23.98 -6.95 -23.83
CA ARG A 69 -24.79 -7.31 -25.00
C ARG A 69 -25.10 -6.20 -25.99
N SER A 70 -25.31 -4.97 -25.54
CA SER A 70 -25.45 -3.85 -26.47
C SER A 70 -25.10 -2.51 -25.83
N ILE A 71 -24.53 -1.60 -26.63
CA ILE A 71 -24.10 -0.28 -26.18
C ILE A 71 -25.29 0.56 -25.69
N SER A 72 -26.43 0.48 -26.39
CA SER A 72 -27.66 1.19 -26.01
C SER A 72 -28.26 0.65 -24.71
N LEU A 73 -28.17 -0.67 -24.49
CA LEU A 73 -28.66 -1.32 -23.28
C LEU A 73 -27.78 -1.04 -22.09
N LYS A 74 -26.48 -1.13 -22.29
CA LYS A 74 -25.47 -0.76 -21.31
C LYS A 74 -25.71 0.67 -20.84
N ALA A 75 -25.99 1.61 -21.75
CA ALA A 75 -26.26 3.01 -21.40
C ALA A 75 -27.55 3.19 -20.59
N ALA A 76 -28.63 2.51 -21.00
CA ALA A 76 -29.90 2.56 -20.29
C ALA A 76 -29.81 1.93 -18.88
N ALA A 77 -29.17 0.76 -18.76
CA ALA A 77 -29.03 0.04 -17.50
C ALA A 77 -28.13 0.78 -16.50
N LEU A 78 -27.01 1.34 -16.95
CA LEU A 78 -26.10 2.08 -16.06
C LEU A 78 -26.58 3.51 -15.74
N SER A 79 -27.61 4.01 -16.43
CA SER A 79 -28.33 5.23 -16.06
C SER A 79 -29.39 4.98 -14.98
N ASP A 80 -29.76 3.72 -14.73
CA ASP A 80 -30.74 3.32 -13.74
C ASP A 80 -30.07 3.07 -12.38
N GLU A 81 -30.23 4.00 -11.45
CA GLU A 81 -29.58 3.92 -10.13
C GLU A 81 -30.02 2.69 -9.34
N ALA A 82 -31.26 2.20 -9.50
CA ALA A 82 -31.71 0.98 -8.81
C ALA A 82 -31.01 -0.27 -9.34
N PHE A 83 -30.77 -0.33 -10.65
CA PHE A 83 -29.95 -1.38 -11.26
C PHE A 83 -28.50 -1.29 -10.76
N VAL A 84 -27.90 -0.10 -10.75
CA VAL A 84 -26.52 0.12 -10.28
C VAL A 84 -26.36 -0.29 -8.82
N GLN A 85 -27.30 0.09 -7.95
CA GLN A 85 -27.28 -0.28 -6.53
C GLN A 85 -27.39 -1.80 -6.35
N SER A 86 -28.27 -2.47 -7.09
CA SER A 86 -28.38 -3.93 -6.99
C SER A 86 -27.14 -4.65 -7.54
N LEU A 87 -26.54 -4.13 -8.61
CA LEU A 87 -25.29 -4.66 -9.15
C LEU A 87 -24.14 -4.51 -8.13
N LEU A 88 -24.03 -3.35 -7.48
CA LEU A 88 -23.08 -3.12 -6.39
C LEU A 88 -23.31 -4.08 -5.23
N ALA A 89 -24.56 -4.22 -4.78
CA ALA A 89 -24.91 -5.17 -3.72
C ALA A 89 -24.54 -6.61 -4.10
N SER A 90 -24.71 -7.00 -5.37
CA SER A 90 -24.35 -8.34 -5.85
C SER A 90 -22.84 -8.61 -5.91
N LEU A 91 -22.01 -7.56 -6.05
CA LEU A 91 -20.55 -7.69 -5.94
C LEU A 91 -20.12 -7.98 -4.50
N GLU A 92 -20.85 -7.43 -3.53
CA GLU A 92 -20.60 -7.57 -2.10
C GLU A 92 -21.36 -8.73 -1.45
N GLU A 93 -22.18 -9.45 -2.22
CA GLU A 93 -22.93 -10.62 -1.74
C GLU A 93 -21.98 -11.72 -1.27
N ASP A 94 -22.31 -12.32 -0.13
CA ASP A 94 -21.55 -13.39 0.49
C ASP A 94 -21.37 -14.60 -0.46
N PRO A 95 -20.27 -15.36 -0.32
CA PRO A 95 -20.09 -16.60 -1.05
C PRO A 95 -21.10 -17.67 -0.63
N GLU A 96 -21.08 -18.81 -1.34
CA GLU A 96 -21.77 -20.03 -0.92
C GLU A 96 -21.45 -20.36 0.55
N GLU A 97 -22.43 -20.84 1.31
CA GLU A 97 -22.32 -21.12 2.75
C GLU A 97 -21.09 -21.98 3.10
N MET A 98 -20.69 -22.88 2.21
CA MET A 98 -19.50 -23.74 2.40
C MET A 98 -18.16 -23.00 2.38
N LEU A 99 -18.12 -21.75 1.90
CA LEU A 99 -16.96 -20.86 1.85
C LEU A 99 -16.97 -19.83 2.98
N MET A 100 -18.00 -19.86 3.84
CA MET A 100 -18.16 -18.97 4.98
C MET A 100 -17.64 -19.62 6.26
N ASP A 101 -17.07 -18.82 7.15
CA ASP A 101 -16.81 -19.22 8.53
C ASP A 101 -18.15 -19.25 9.29
N PRO A 102 -18.59 -20.42 9.80
CA PRO A 102 -19.88 -20.56 10.46
C PRO A 102 -20.00 -19.88 11.83
N LEU A 103 -18.90 -19.38 12.42
CA LEU A 103 -18.93 -18.60 13.66
C LEU A 103 -18.84 -17.10 13.39
N MET A 104 -17.92 -16.72 12.52
CA MET A 104 -17.64 -15.31 12.24
C MET A 104 -18.55 -14.73 11.17
N MET A 105 -19.23 -15.58 10.40
CA MET A 105 -20.11 -15.19 9.29
C MET A 105 -19.38 -14.32 8.26
N VAL A 106 -18.13 -14.66 7.96
CA VAL A 106 -17.29 -14.00 6.95
C VAL A 106 -16.64 -15.04 6.04
N PRO A 107 -16.25 -14.68 4.80
CA PRO A 107 -15.54 -15.60 3.92
C PRO A 107 -14.25 -16.15 4.56
N LEU A 108 -14.02 -17.46 4.44
CA LEU A 108 -12.83 -18.12 4.97
C LEU A 108 -11.55 -17.59 4.33
N LYS A 109 -10.51 -17.29 5.12
CA LYS A 109 -9.19 -16.86 4.65
C LYS A 109 -8.19 -18.01 4.63
N ASP A 110 -8.02 -18.69 5.76
CA ASP A 110 -7.18 -19.88 5.91
C ASP A 110 -7.99 -20.99 6.57
N PRO A 111 -8.89 -21.65 5.80
CA PRO A 111 -9.79 -22.65 6.35
C PRO A 111 -9.04 -23.86 6.91
N CYS A 112 -9.46 -24.29 8.09
CA CYS A 112 -8.95 -25.47 8.76
C CYS A 112 -10.09 -26.36 9.25
N VAL A 113 -9.87 -27.67 9.26
CA VAL A 113 -10.82 -28.64 9.81
C VAL A 113 -10.41 -29.02 11.23
N LEU A 114 -11.39 -28.95 12.12
CA LEU A 114 -11.29 -29.41 13.50
C LEU A 114 -11.34 -30.94 13.58
N SER A 115 -10.90 -31.52 14.69
CA SER A 115 -11.06 -32.96 14.94
C SER A 115 -12.52 -33.43 14.97
N SER A 116 -13.47 -32.51 15.18
CA SER A 116 -14.91 -32.74 15.08
C SER A 116 -15.45 -32.81 13.65
N GLY A 117 -14.62 -32.50 12.64
CA GLY A 117 -15.00 -32.47 11.23
C GLY A 117 -15.58 -31.14 10.73
N PHE A 118 -15.79 -30.15 11.62
CA PHE A 118 -16.24 -28.81 11.24
C PHE A 118 -15.10 -27.97 10.69
N VAL A 119 -15.42 -27.10 9.72
CA VAL A 119 -14.48 -26.18 9.10
C VAL A 119 -14.65 -24.79 9.69
N LEU A 120 -13.54 -24.17 10.08
CA LEU A 120 -13.46 -22.81 10.60
C LEU A 120 -12.22 -22.11 10.03
N ASP A 121 -12.19 -20.78 10.10
CA ASP A 121 -10.97 -20.06 9.81
C ASP A 121 -9.90 -20.31 10.88
N ARG A 122 -8.63 -20.38 10.46
CA ARG A 122 -7.52 -20.61 11.37
C ARG A 122 -7.39 -19.51 12.43
N GLU A 123 -7.66 -18.25 12.10
CA GLU A 123 -7.61 -17.13 13.06
C GLU A 123 -8.71 -17.26 14.13
N THR A 124 -9.83 -17.90 13.77
CA THR A 124 -10.93 -18.22 14.69
C THR A 124 -10.52 -19.31 15.69
N VAL A 125 -9.74 -20.30 15.25
CA VAL A 125 -9.41 -21.49 16.05
C VAL A 125 -8.11 -21.37 16.83
N LEU A 126 -7.07 -20.74 16.27
CA LEU A 126 -5.73 -20.68 16.86
C LEU A 126 -5.42 -19.31 17.46
N ASP A 127 -4.60 -19.30 18.52
CA ASP A 127 -3.99 -18.08 19.06
C ASP A 127 -2.76 -17.66 18.23
N GLU A 128 -2.17 -16.51 18.57
CA GLU A 128 -0.96 -16.01 17.91
C GLU A 128 0.23 -16.98 18.03
N GLN A 129 0.23 -17.86 19.03
CA GLN A 129 1.24 -18.89 19.26
C GLN A 129 0.92 -20.21 18.53
N GLY A 130 -0.18 -20.26 17.76
CA GLY A 130 -0.61 -21.43 17.01
C GLY A 130 -1.28 -22.52 17.86
N ARG A 131 -1.69 -22.22 19.08
CA ARG A 131 -2.40 -23.15 19.97
C ARG A 131 -3.90 -23.01 19.82
N VAL A 132 -4.61 -24.12 19.95
CA VAL A 132 -6.08 -24.15 19.84
C VAL A 132 -6.72 -23.37 21.00
N ARG A 133 -7.52 -22.37 20.66
CA ARG A 133 -8.26 -21.50 21.61
C ARG A 133 -9.50 -22.19 22.19
N ILE A 134 -10.00 -23.21 21.50
CA ILE A 134 -11.29 -23.83 21.77
C ILE A 134 -11.08 -25.31 22.14
N SER A 135 -11.33 -25.66 23.39
CA SER A 135 -11.19 -27.04 23.88
C SER A 135 -12.40 -27.93 23.58
N GLN A 136 -13.54 -27.34 23.23
CA GLN A 136 -14.78 -28.02 22.86
C GLN A 136 -15.32 -27.48 21.54
N CYS A 137 -15.84 -28.37 20.70
CA CYS A 137 -16.44 -27.99 19.43
C CYS A 137 -17.68 -27.10 19.70
N PRO A 138 -17.75 -25.89 19.12
CA PRO A 138 -18.90 -24.99 19.33
C PRO A 138 -20.21 -25.56 18.79
N PHE A 139 -20.15 -26.49 17.82
CA PHE A 139 -21.32 -27.08 17.18
C PHE A 139 -21.75 -28.41 17.82
N SER A 140 -20.81 -29.32 18.06
CA SER A 140 -21.11 -30.67 18.60
C SER A 140 -20.91 -30.79 20.11
N ARG A 141 -20.28 -29.80 20.76
CA ARG A 141 -19.88 -29.80 22.17
C ARG A 141 -18.94 -30.94 22.58
N GLN A 142 -18.38 -31.64 21.61
CA GLN A 142 -17.40 -32.71 21.84
C GLN A 142 -16.02 -32.11 22.14
N PRO A 143 -15.18 -32.77 22.95
CA PRO A 143 -13.81 -32.34 23.17
C PRO A 143 -13.04 -32.33 21.85
N LEU A 144 -12.29 -31.26 21.61
CA LEU A 144 -11.41 -31.13 20.45
C LEU A 144 -10.01 -31.61 20.80
N LEU A 145 -9.30 -32.10 19.80
CA LEU A 145 -7.88 -32.40 19.90
C LEU A 145 -7.07 -31.15 19.53
N ASP A 146 -5.84 -31.05 20.02
CA ASP A 146 -5.00 -29.85 19.88
C ASP A 146 -4.46 -29.60 18.45
N TYR A 147 -4.92 -30.38 17.47
CA TYR A 147 -4.48 -30.28 16.09
C TYR A 147 -5.62 -29.87 15.16
N VAL A 148 -5.28 -29.01 14.20
CA VAL A 148 -6.14 -28.58 13.10
C VAL A 148 -5.46 -28.91 11.78
N TYR A 149 -6.24 -29.26 10.77
CA TYR A 149 -5.69 -29.57 9.44
C TYR A 149 -6.07 -28.48 8.45
N PRO A 150 -5.10 -27.87 7.74
CA PRO A 150 -5.39 -26.84 6.75
C PRO A 150 -6.12 -27.44 5.53
N LEU A 151 -7.15 -26.76 5.05
CA LEU A 151 -7.93 -27.16 3.87
C LEU A 151 -7.52 -26.32 2.66
N HIS A 152 -6.37 -26.66 2.06
CA HIS A 152 -5.84 -25.92 0.92
C HIS A 152 -6.81 -25.81 -0.27
N PHE A 153 -7.59 -26.86 -0.57
CA PHE A 153 -8.55 -26.82 -1.66
C PHE A 153 -9.64 -25.76 -1.44
N LEU A 154 -10.11 -25.60 -0.20
CA LEU A 154 -11.17 -24.66 0.13
C LEU A 154 -10.63 -23.23 0.09
N ARG A 155 -9.38 -23.04 0.54
CA ARG A 155 -8.65 -21.77 0.40
C ARG A 155 -8.55 -21.34 -1.06
N GLU A 156 -8.18 -22.25 -1.97
CA GLU A 156 -8.13 -21.94 -3.40
C GLU A 156 -9.52 -21.60 -3.97
N ARG A 157 -10.58 -22.30 -3.54
CA ARG A 157 -11.96 -21.95 -3.96
C ARG A 157 -12.40 -20.56 -3.50
N VAL A 158 -12.10 -20.17 -2.25
CA VAL A 158 -12.39 -18.79 -1.79
C VAL A 158 -11.59 -17.78 -2.60
N LYS A 159 -10.32 -18.08 -2.87
CA LYS A 159 -9.46 -17.22 -3.68
C LYS A 159 -10.01 -17.04 -5.10
N GLU A 160 -10.41 -18.13 -5.76
CA GLU A 160 -11.06 -18.11 -7.08
C GLU A 160 -12.33 -17.26 -7.06
N TRP A 161 -13.17 -17.41 -6.04
CA TRP A 161 -14.38 -16.62 -5.84
C TRP A 161 -14.08 -15.11 -5.73
N LYS A 162 -13.07 -14.73 -4.95
CA LYS A 162 -12.62 -13.31 -4.85
C LYS A 162 -12.08 -12.79 -6.18
N LEU A 163 -11.30 -13.60 -6.89
CA LEU A 163 -10.73 -13.22 -8.18
C LEU A 163 -11.80 -13.02 -9.26
N GLN A 164 -12.82 -13.87 -9.31
CA GLN A 164 -13.94 -13.71 -10.23
C GLN A 164 -14.69 -12.40 -9.99
N ARG A 165 -14.92 -12.04 -8.72
CA ARG A 165 -15.55 -10.76 -8.34
C ARG A 165 -14.66 -9.56 -8.66
N LEU A 166 -13.35 -9.67 -8.41
CA LEU A 166 -12.38 -8.65 -8.81
C LEU A 166 -12.40 -8.41 -10.32
N ASP A 167 -12.30 -9.47 -11.12
CA ASP A 167 -12.32 -9.36 -12.58
C ASP A 167 -13.65 -8.74 -13.07
N ARG A 168 -14.76 -9.09 -12.41
CA ARG A 168 -16.07 -8.49 -12.68
C ARG A 168 -16.12 -7.01 -12.33
N ALA A 169 -15.65 -6.63 -11.14
CA ALA A 169 -15.62 -5.25 -10.68
C ALA A 169 -14.76 -4.39 -11.62
N VAL A 170 -13.58 -4.88 -12.03
CA VAL A 170 -12.70 -4.22 -13.00
C VAL A 170 -13.41 -3.99 -14.34
N SER A 171 -14.17 -4.98 -14.83
CA SER A 171 -14.98 -4.82 -16.05
C SER A 171 -16.05 -3.74 -15.88
N ILE A 172 -16.78 -3.76 -14.76
CA ILE A 172 -17.85 -2.80 -14.48
C ILE A 172 -17.29 -1.37 -14.31
N VAL A 173 -16.11 -1.19 -13.70
CA VAL A 173 -15.45 0.13 -13.62
C VAL A 173 -15.14 0.66 -15.02
N ALA A 174 -14.58 -0.18 -15.91
CA ALA A 174 -14.30 0.21 -17.28
C ALA A 174 -15.60 0.63 -18.01
N ASP A 175 -16.67 -0.12 -17.80
CA ASP A 175 -17.99 0.15 -18.37
C ASP A 175 -18.57 1.50 -17.91
N PHE A 176 -18.45 1.83 -16.62
CA PHE A 176 -18.90 3.12 -16.09
C PHE A 176 -18.04 4.30 -16.60
N LEU A 177 -16.73 4.09 -16.76
CA LEU A 177 -15.82 5.10 -17.31
C LEU A 177 -16.15 5.43 -18.77
N GLU A 178 -16.46 4.43 -19.60
CA GLU A 178 -16.91 4.64 -20.98
C GLU A 178 -18.17 5.52 -21.06
N GLN A 179 -19.05 5.40 -20.08
CA GLN A 179 -20.29 6.17 -19.99
C GLN A 179 -20.17 7.48 -19.22
N LYS A 180 -18.97 7.83 -18.77
CA LYS A 180 -18.70 9.04 -17.98
C LYS A 180 -19.47 9.11 -16.65
N ASN A 181 -19.88 7.96 -16.11
CA ASN A 181 -20.50 7.88 -14.78
C ASN A 181 -19.42 7.70 -13.71
N GLN A 182 -18.73 8.80 -13.40
CA GLN A 182 -17.58 8.81 -12.48
C GLN A 182 -17.97 8.33 -11.07
N GLY A 183 -19.07 8.82 -10.50
CA GLY A 183 -19.48 8.46 -9.14
C GLY A 183 -19.79 6.96 -8.95
N ALA A 184 -20.40 6.31 -9.94
CA ALA A 184 -20.61 4.87 -9.89
C ALA A 184 -19.29 4.09 -10.08
N ALA A 185 -18.43 4.56 -10.99
CA ALA A 185 -17.11 3.96 -11.21
C ALA A 185 -16.25 3.99 -9.94
N GLU A 186 -16.25 5.10 -9.21
CA GLU A 186 -15.53 5.23 -7.92
C GLU A 186 -16.03 4.23 -6.88
N ARG A 187 -17.35 4.05 -6.74
CA ARG A 187 -17.93 3.08 -5.80
C ARG A 187 -17.48 1.66 -6.10
N VAL A 188 -17.53 1.24 -7.37
CA VAL A 188 -17.08 -0.10 -7.79
C VAL A 188 -15.56 -0.24 -7.63
N PHE A 189 -14.80 0.83 -7.89
CA PHE A 189 -13.35 0.82 -7.74
C PHE A 189 -12.93 0.54 -6.30
N VAL A 190 -13.60 1.13 -5.30
CA VAL A 190 -13.34 0.85 -3.88
C VAL A 190 -13.59 -0.63 -3.54
N ILE A 191 -14.64 -1.23 -4.11
CA ILE A 191 -14.92 -2.66 -3.94
C ILE A 191 -13.80 -3.51 -4.58
N ALA A 192 -13.36 -3.14 -5.78
CA ALA A 192 -12.26 -3.83 -6.48
C ALA A 192 -10.94 -3.75 -5.69
N GLU A 193 -10.60 -2.59 -5.13
CA GLU A 193 -9.41 -2.43 -4.26
C GLU A 193 -9.49 -3.36 -3.05
N ARG A 194 -10.65 -3.47 -2.39
CA ARG A 194 -10.83 -4.37 -1.24
C ARG A 194 -10.53 -5.83 -1.60
N PHE A 195 -11.08 -6.30 -2.72
CA PHE A 195 -10.80 -7.67 -3.18
C PHE A 195 -9.32 -7.87 -3.52
N LEU A 196 -8.67 -6.87 -4.12
CA LEU A 196 -7.27 -6.96 -4.47
C LEU A 196 -6.36 -6.93 -3.22
N ASP A 197 -6.67 -6.11 -2.22
CA ASP A 197 -5.96 -6.08 -0.93
C ASP A 197 -6.07 -7.44 -0.19
N GLU A 198 -7.23 -8.09 -0.26
CA GLU A 198 -7.44 -9.42 0.34
C GLU A 198 -6.72 -10.56 -0.39
N VAL A 199 -6.57 -10.47 -1.70
CA VAL A 199 -5.94 -11.52 -2.52
C VAL A 199 -4.44 -11.29 -2.71
N GLY A 200 -3.98 -10.05 -2.65
CA GLY A 200 -2.59 -9.61 -2.65
C GLY A 200 -2.08 -9.11 -4.01
N ASP A 201 -1.70 -7.82 -4.04
CA ASP A 201 -1.13 -7.10 -5.19
C ASP A 201 0.05 -7.84 -5.86
N ALA A 202 1.00 -8.33 -5.05
CA ALA A 202 2.24 -8.92 -5.54
C ALA A 202 2.03 -10.24 -6.30
N THR A 203 0.94 -10.96 -5.99
CA THR A 203 0.64 -12.25 -6.62
C THR A 203 -0.07 -12.06 -7.95
N TYR A 204 -0.86 -11.00 -8.11
CA TYR A 204 -1.73 -10.76 -9.26
C TYR A 204 -1.40 -9.45 -9.98
N VAL A 205 -0.12 -9.30 -10.30
CA VAL A 205 0.49 -8.08 -10.86
C VAL A 205 -0.29 -7.53 -12.07
N HIS A 206 -0.73 -8.37 -12.99
CA HIS A 206 -1.48 -7.92 -14.18
C HIS A 206 -2.87 -7.37 -13.85
N ARG A 207 -3.56 -7.95 -12.85
CA ARG A 207 -4.88 -7.46 -12.39
C ARG A 207 -4.73 -6.15 -11.63
N ALA A 208 -3.72 -6.06 -10.77
CA ALA A 208 -3.37 -4.85 -10.05
C ALA A 208 -3.02 -3.70 -11.01
N ASN A 209 -2.24 -3.99 -12.06
CA ASN A 209 -1.92 -3.00 -13.09
C ASN A 209 -3.17 -2.53 -13.85
N ARG A 210 -4.05 -3.45 -14.26
CA ARG A 210 -5.31 -3.08 -14.93
C ARG A 210 -6.19 -2.16 -14.06
N LEU A 211 -6.24 -2.41 -12.75
CA LEU A 211 -6.95 -1.54 -11.81
C LEU A 211 -6.29 -0.16 -11.71
N SER A 212 -4.96 -0.09 -11.65
CA SER A 212 -4.19 1.17 -11.67
C SER A 212 -4.42 1.99 -12.95
N GLU A 213 -4.52 1.36 -14.12
CA GLU A 213 -4.84 2.02 -15.39
C GLU A 213 -6.25 2.64 -15.39
N LEU A 214 -7.21 1.99 -14.71
CA LEU A 214 -8.56 2.52 -14.54
C LEU A 214 -8.56 3.68 -13.52
N GLU A 215 -7.78 3.58 -12.45
CA GLU A 215 -7.61 4.66 -11.48
C GLU A 215 -7.10 5.94 -12.12
N GLN A 216 -6.13 5.86 -13.02
CA GLN A 216 -5.60 7.03 -13.74
C GLN A 216 -6.64 7.71 -14.65
N LYS A 217 -7.72 7.01 -15.01
CA LYS A 217 -8.84 7.55 -15.80
C LYS A 217 -9.97 8.10 -14.93
N LEU A 218 -9.97 7.79 -13.63
CA LEU A 218 -10.91 8.33 -12.66
C LEU A 218 -10.40 9.68 -12.18
N ASP A 219 -11.30 10.67 -12.06
CA ASP A 219 -11.00 11.98 -11.48
C ASP A 219 -11.07 11.94 -9.94
N MET A 220 -10.44 10.90 -9.37
CA MET A 220 -10.44 10.65 -7.93
C MET A 220 -9.54 11.66 -7.20
N PRO A 221 -9.89 12.05 -5.97
CA PRO A 221 -9.01 12.88 -5.14
C PRO A 221 -7.67 12.17 -4.95
N LYS A 222 -6.61 12.81 -5.46
CA LYS A 222 -5.26 12.29 -5.40
C LYS A 222 -4.79 12.24 -3.95
N SER A 223 -4.37 11.06 -3.51
CA SER A 223 -3.63 10.92 -2.25
C SER A 223 -2.25 10.35 -2.53
N PRO A 224 -1.22 10.72 -1.75
CA PRO A 224 0.15 10.23 -1.94
C PRO A 224 0.23 8.70 -1.95
N SER A 225 -0.45 8.06 -1.01
CA SER A 225 -0.45 6.59 -0.88
C SER A 225 -1.10 5.91 -2.09
N ARG A 226 -2.18 6.48 -2.63
CA ARG A 226 -2.86 5.95 -3.83
C ARG A 226 -2.01 6.13 -5.07
N ALA A 227 -1.47 7.32 -5.28
CA ALA A 227 -0.58 7.61 -6.40
C ALA A 227 0.65 6.68 -6.39
N LEU A 228 1.31 6.54 -5.23
CA LEU A 228 2.43 5.61 -5.06
C LEU A 228 2.04 4.16 -5.38
N ARG A 229 0.89 3.70 -4.89
CA ARG A 229 0.39 2.35 -5.16
C ARG A 229 0.17 2.12 -6.65
N SER A 230 -0.49 3.08 -7.32
CA SER A 230 -0.72 3.06 -8.77
C SER A 230 0.59 2.96 -9.55
N TYR A 231 1.57 3.81 -9.22
CA TYR A 231 2.89 3.77 -9.87
C TYR A 231 3.69 2.50 -9.58
N ARG A 232 3.62 1.95 -8.35
CA ARG A 232 4.24 0.66 -8.01
C ARG A 232 3.68 -0.47 -8.85
N ARG A 233 2.34 -0.55 -8.98
CA ARG A 233 1.65 -1.55 -9.80
C ARG A 233 2.04 -1.42 -11.27
N SER A 234 2.03 -0.21 -11.82
CA SER A 234 2.44 0.04 -13.20
C SER A 234 3.91 -0.31 -13.46
N ALA A 235 4.82 0.11 -12.59
CA ALA A 235 6.26 -0.12 -12.74
C ALA A 235 6.66 -1.60 -12.66
N SER A 236 5.81 -2.45 -12.07
CA SER A 236 6.07 -3.89 -11.92
C SER A 236 5.80 -4.71 -13.18
N VAL A 237 5.05 -4.17 -14.15
CA VAL A 237 4.71 -4.85 -15.41
C VAL A 237 5.53 -4.33 -16.60
N LEU A 238 5.99 -3.08 -16.52
CA LEU A 238 6.68 -2.42 -17.63
C LEU A 238 8.12 -2.91 -17.84
N GLY A 239 8.56 -2.90 -19.10
CA GLY A 239 9.98 -3.06 -19.45
C GLY A 239 10.81 -1.83 -19.06
N GLU A 240 12.13 -1.98 -19.05
CA GLU A 240 13.09 -0.97 -18.55
C GLU A 240 12.93 0.43 -19.17
N ALA A 241 12.64 0.52 -20.47
CA ALA A 241 12.49 1.80 -21.16
C ALA A 241 11.23 2.56 -20.72
N ASP A 242 10.08 1.88 -20.70
CA ASP A 242 8.80 2.48 -20.29
C ASP A 242 8.76 2.76 -18.80
N LYS A 243 9.42 1.90 -18.01
CA LYS A 243 9.61 2.10 -16.57
C LYS A 243 10.33 3.40 -16.28
N ALA A 244 11.35 3.76 -17.06
CA ALA A 244 12.07 5.02 -16.87
C ALA A 244 11.16 6.24 -17.04
N ALA A 245 10.34 6.24 -18.09
CA ALA A 245 9.38 7.30 -18.36
C ALA A 245 8.31 7.39 -17.27
N LEU A 246 7.77 6.24 -16.83
CA LEU A 246 6.77 6.17 -15.75
C LEU A 246 7.33 6.72 -14.42
N VAL A 247 8.54 6.30 -14.03
CA VAL A 247 9.17 6.76 -12.79
C VAL A 247 9.42 8.27 -12.85
N CYS A 248 9.92 8.80 -13.98
CA CYS A 248 10.08 10.25 -14.14
C CYS A 248 8.75 10.99 -13.99
N LYS A 249 7.68 10.49 -14.61
CA LYS A 249 6.32 11.04 -14.48
C LYS A 249 5.85 11.03 -13.02
N ALA A 250 6.04 9.92 -12.31
CA ALA A 250 5.67 9.78 -10.90
C ALA A 250 6.39 10.80 -10.01
N VAL A 251 7.71 10.94 -10.18
CA VAL A 251 8.52 11.91 -9.42
C VAL A 251 8.08 13.34 -9.70
N GLN A 252 7.79 13.67 -10.96
CA GLN A 252 7.28 15.00 -11.33
C GLN A 252 5.92 15.29 -10.69
N GLU A 253 5.02 14.30 -10.65
CA GLU A 253 3.73 14.45 -9.97
C GLU A 253 3.92 14.67 -8.47
N PHE A 254 4.70 13.83 -7.79
CA PHE A 254 4.99 14.00 -6.36
C PHE A 254 5.61 15.36 -6.05
N LEU A 255 6.50 15.84 -6.92
CA LEU A 255 7.12 17.16 -6.77
C LEU A 255 6.14 18.29 -6.98
N THR A 256 5.24 18.18 -7.95
CA THR A 256 4.25 19.21 -8.26
C THR A 256 3.28 19.35 -7.10
N GLU A 257 2.68 18.24 -6.66
CA GLU A 257 1.72 18.23 -5.54
C GLU A 257 2.38 18.68 -4.23
N ALA A 258 3.63 18.27 -3.97
CA ALA A 258 4.36 18.75 -2.79
C ALA A 258 4.64 20.26 -2.84
N LYS A 259 5.04 20.80 -3.99
CA LYS A 259 5.25 22.25 -4.16
C LYS A 259 3.96 23.04 -4.02
N ASP A 260 2.85 22.51 -4.52
CA ASP A 260 1.53 23.14 -4.39
C ASP A 260 1.09 23.19 -2.92
N CYS A 261 1.30 22.11 -2.16
CA CYS A 261 1.10 22.10 -0.71
C CYS A 261 1.98 23.14 0.01
N LEU A 262 3.29 23.22 -0.30
CA LEU A 262 4.17 24.24 0.28
C LEU A 262 3.75 25.66 -0.09
N ALA A 263 3.29 25.89 -1.32
CA ALA A 263 2.77 27.19 -1.76
C ALA A 263 1.48 27.57 -1.03
N ALA A 264 0.66 26.59 -0.66
CA ALA A 264 -0.53 26.77 0.17
C ALA A 264 -0.22 26.93 1.67
N GLY A 265 1.04 26.80 2.09
CA GLY A 265 1.44 26.84 3.50
C GLY A 265 1.06 25.57 4.27
N ASP A 266 0.91 24.43 3.59
CA ASP A 266 0.64 23.11 4.16
C ASP A 266 1.88 22.22 4.11
N PRO A 267 2.82 22.36 5.07
CA PRO A 267 4.01 21.51 5.11
C PRO A 267 3.67 20.04 5.44
N HIS A 268 2.53 19.75 6.09
CA HIS A 268 2.13 18.38 6.38
C HIS A 268 1.66 17.65 5.12
N GLY A 269 0.87 18.31 4.27
CA GLY A 269 0.50 17.80 2.95
C GLY A 269 1.70 17.58 2.04
N ALA A 270 2.62 18.54 1.99
CA ALA A 270 3.87 18.41 1.23
C ALA A 270 4.72 17.24 1.74
N ASN A 271 4.78 17.06 3.07
CA ASN A 271 5.46 15.94 3.68
C ASN A 271 4.82 14.58 3.34
N ALA A 272 3.50 14.51 3.18
CA ALA A 272 2.83 13.29 2.77
C ALA A 272 3.21 12.90 1.31
N TRP A 273 3.32 13.88 0.42
CA TRP A 273 3.77 13.71 -0.98
C TRP A 273 5.25 13.41 -1.15
N LEU A 274 6.06 13.65 -0.12
CA LEU A 274 7.50 13.31 -0.08
C LEU A 274 7.84 12.35 1.06
N GLY A 275 6.85 11.55 1.47
CA GLY A 275 6.91 10.67 2.63
C GLY A 275 7.90 9.51 2.47
N GLN A 276 8.13 8.80 3.59
CA GLN A 276 9.07 7.68 3.66
C GLN A 276 8.78 6.58 2.63
N ASP A 277 7.52 6.18 2.44
CA ASP A 277 7.16 5.12 1.50
C ASP A 277 7.53 5.45 0.04
N ILE A 278 7.41 6.73 -0.33
CA ILE A 278 7.78 7.23 -1.66
C ILE A 278 9.30 7.18 -1.81
N LEU A 279 10.02 7.63 -0.79
CA LEU A 279 11.48 7.58 -0.76
C LEU A 279 11.99 6.14 -0.86
N GLU A 280 11.47 5.22 -0.06
CA GLU A 280 11.84 3.80 -0.09
C GLU A 280 11.63 3.19 -1.47
N TRP A 281 10.52 3.54 -2.13
CA TRP A 281 10.26 3.10 -3.50
C TRP A 281 11.26 3.66 -4.51
N LEU A 282 11.52 4.98 -4.47
CA LEU A 282 12.46 5.66 -5.36
C LEU A 282 13.90 5.16 -5.19
N HIS A 283 14.27 4.71 -4.00
CA HIS A 283 15.60 4.16 -3.69
C HIS A 283 15.69 2.64 -3.88
N SER A 284 14.59 1.98 -4.20
CA SER A 284 14.65 0.56 -4.54
C SER A 284 15.59 0.36 -5.73
N ALA A 285 16.35 -0.75 -5.72
CA ALA A 285 17.34 -1.06 -6.74
C ALA A 285 16.78 -1.04 -8.17
N THR A 286 15.48 -1.28 -8.30
CA THR A 286 14.78 -1.34 -9.60
C THR A 286 14.27 0.02 -10.09
N VAL A 287 14.27 1.07 -9.24
CA VAL A 287 13.71 2.39 -9.56
C VAL A 287 14.80 3.47 -9.57
N GLN A 288 15.76 3.39 -8.65
CA GLN A 288 16.84 4.36 -8.47
C GLN A 288 17.56 4.78 -9.77
N PRO A 289 17.87 3.88 -10.72
CA PRO A 289 18.56 4.27 -11.95
C PRO A 289 17.78 5.26 -12.82
N HIS A 290 16.46 5.30 -12.70
CA HIS A 290 15.58 5.93 -13.67
C HIS A 290 15.26 7.40 -13.41
N TRP A 291 15.44 7.90 -12.19
CA TRP A 291 15.04 9.27 -11.82
C TRP A 291 16.23 10.19 -11.47
N LYS A 292 17.46 9.77 -11.82
CA LYS A 292 18.69 10.52 -11.52
C LYS A 292 18.65 11.98 -11.96
N SER A 293 17.99 12.29 -13.07
CA SER A 293 17.83 13.65 -13.59
C SER A 293 16.98 14.55 -12.69
N LEU A 294 16.03 13.97 -11.94
CA LEU A 294 15.10 14.70 -11.08
C LEU A 294 15.55 14.76 -9.62
N VAL A 295 16.63 14.04 -9.27
CA VAL A 295 17.19 13.98 -7.91
C VAL A 295 17.45 15.37 -7.34
N LEU A 296 18.09 16.26 -8.08
CA LEU A 296 18.39 17.61 -7.59
C LEU A 296 17.14 18.42 -7.28
N GLU A 297 16.13 18.36 -8.14
CA GLU A 297 14.87 19.08 -7.95
C GLU A 297 14.06 18.52 -6.79
N PHE A 298 14.08 17.19 -6.64
CA PHE A 298 13.49 16.49 -5.51
C PHE A 298 14.13 16.94 -4.19
N LEU A 299 15.46 16.97 -4.14
CA LEU A 299 16.22 17.37 -2.97
C LEU A 299 16.00 18.86 -2.62
N ARG A 300 15.88 19.75 -3.61
CA ARG A 300 15.51 21.16 -3.36
C ARG A 300 14.15 21.30 -2.68
N THR A 301 13.15 20.57 -3.16
CA THR A 301 11.80 20.61 -2.59
C THR A 301 11.79 20.06 -1.16
N MET A 302 12.52 18.98 -0.92
CA MET A 302 12.71 18.41 0.42
C MET A 302 13.40 19.39 1.39
N LEU A 303 14.44 20.09 0.95
CA LEU A 303 15.12 21.11 1.76
C LEU A 303 14.16 22.25 2.13
N ARG A 304 13.35 22.72 1.17
CA ARG A 304 12.33 23.73 1.44
C ARG A 304 11.32 23.26 2.49
N LEU A 305 10.78 22.05 2.33
CA LEU A 305 9.90 21.43 3.31
C LEU A 305 10.53 21.36 4.70
N SER A 306 11.82 21.04 4.78
CA SER A 306 12.53 20.98 6.06
C SER A 306 12.61 22.32 6.79
N ARG A 307 12.79 23.42 6.04
CA ARG A 307 12.82 24.78 6.58
C ARG A 307 11.45 25.20 7.10
N GLU A 308 10.39 24.82 6.39
CA GLU A 308 9.01 25.14 6.78
C GLU A 308 8.49 24.30 7.97
N THR A 309 9.07 23.12 8.24
CA THR A 309 8.66 22.22 9.35
C THR A 309 9.40 22.44 10.67
N GLY A 310 10.44 23.28 10.72
CA GLY A 310 10.92 23.94 11.93
C GLY A 310 11.43 23.08 13.11
N GLY A 311 11.62 21.76 13.00
CA GLY A 311 12.17 21.00 14.14
C GLY A 311 12.10 19.47 14.09
N ASP A 312 11.12 18.85 13.44
CA ASP A 312 10.87 17.40 13.56
C ASP A 312 11.76 16.50 12.67
N ALA A 313 12.87 17.07 12.20
CA ALA A 313 13.66 16.56 11.07
C ALA A 313 14.98 15.87 11.48
N GLY A 314 15.25 15.60 12.77
CA GLY A 314 16.54 15.04 13.22
C GLY A 314 16.93 13.72 12.53
N CYS A 315 16.06 12.70 12.57
CA CYS A 315 16.30 11.41 11.90
C CYS A 315 16.36 11.54 10.37
N ARG A 316 15.59 12.46 9.79
CA ARG A 316 15.53 12.65 8.33
C ARG A 316 16.72 13.42 7.80
N ARG A 317 17.23 14.39 8.57
CA ARG A 317 18.44 15.17 8.26
C ARG A 317 19.69 14.29 8.22
N GLY A 318 19.83 13.34 9.15
CA GLY A 318 20.92 12.36 9.14
C GLY A 318 20.84 11.41 7.92
N TRP A 319 19.64 10.96 7.58
CA TRP A 319 19.42 10.15 6.38
C TRP A 319 19.66 10.95 5.08
N TRP A 320 19.25 12.22 5.03
CA TRP A 320 19.54 13.12 3.90
C TRP A 320 21.02 13.35 3.72
N ALA A 321 21.75 13.64 4.80
CA ALA A 321 23.20 13.78 4.77
C ALA A 321 23.89 12.53 4.19
N ALA A 322 23.46 11.34 4.59
CA ALA A 322 23.93 10.08 4.03
C ALA A 322 23.58 9.93 2.53
N LEU A 323 22.36 10.29 2.14
CA LEU A 323 21.90 10.24 0.76
C LEU A 323 22.68 11.23 -0.15
N PHE A 324 22.88 12.47 0.30
CA PHE A 324 23.67 13.48 -0.41
C PHE A 324 25.13 13.04 -0.58
N LYS A 325 25.70 12.38 0.45
CA LYS A 325 27.04 11.80 0.38
C LYS A 325 27.11 10.67 -0.65
N GLN A 326 26.13 9.76 -0.65
CA GLN A 326 26.05 8.66 -1.61
C GLN A 326 25.91 9.15 -3.07
N LEU A 327 25.21 10.26 -3.27
CA LEU A 327 24.99 10.87 -4.59
C LEU A 327 26.11 11.83 -5.03
N GLY A 328 27.13 12.07 -4.20
CA GLY A 328 28.22 13.02 -4.50
C GLY A 328 27.78 14.49 -4.49
N LEU A 329 26.65 14.80 -3.85
CA LEU A 329 26.01 16.12 -3.85
C LEU A 329 26.33 16.94 -2.59
N ALA A 330 27.29 16.52 -1.78
CA ALA A 330 27.67 17.22 -0.55
C ALA A 330 28.19 18.66 -0.79
N ALA A 331 28.84 18.92 -1.93
CA ALA A 331 29.27 20.28 -2.30
C ALA A 331 28.07 21.18 -2.63
N TRP A 332 27.10 20.65 -3.39
CA TRP A 332 25.87 21.35 -3.75
C TRP A 332 25.02 21.67 -2.51
N LEU A 333 24.89 20.73 -1.58
CA LEU A 333 24.17 20.96 -0.32
C LEU A 333 24.78 22.11 0.49
N ARG A 334 26.12 22.21 0.54
CA ARG A 334 26.81 23.31 1.24
C ARG A 334 26.53 24.68 0.62
N GLU A 335 26.35 24.74 -0.69
CA GLU A 335 26.04 25.98 -1.41
C GLU A 335 24.59 26.41 -1.16
N GLU A 336 23.62 25.48 -1.25
CA GLU A 336 22.19 25.81 -1.13
C GLU A 336 21.66 25.88 0.32
N ALA A 337 22.30 25.21 1.26
CA ALA A 337 21.94 25.27 2.68
C ALA A 337 22.41 26.57 3.36
N GLY A 338 23.35 27.33 2.77
CA GLY A 338 23.87 28.56 3.34
C GLY A 338 24.59 28.37 4.69
N GLU A 339 24.47 29.35 5.59
CA GLU A 339 25.03 29.31 6.96
C GLU A 339 24.22 28.47 7.96
N GLU A 340 23.28 27.62 7.53
CA GLU A 340 22.55 26.72 8.44
C GLU A 340 23.52 25.67 9.01
N PRO A 341 23.99 25.79 10.28
CA PRO A 341 25.06 24.94 10.83
C PRO A 341 24.61 23.49 10.96
N GLU A 342 23.31 23.27 11.05
CA GLU A 342 22.65 21.98 11.24
C GLU A 342 22.56 21.14 9.95
N LEU A 343 22.63 21.77 8.76
CA LEU A 343 22.75 21.08 7.47
C LEU A 343 24.21 20.81 7.06
N ARG A 344 25.18 21.45 7.73
CA ARG A 344 26.62 21.10 7.66
C ARG A 344 26.96 19.83 8.42
N GLY A 345 25.98 19.17 9.04
CA GLY A 345 26.11 17.91 9.76
C GLY A 345 26.43 16.71 8.88
N VAL A 346 27.51 16.77 8.10
CA VAL A 346 28.12 15.62 7.41
C VAL A 346 29.40 15.17 8.10
N ASP A 347 29.92 15.90 9.08
CA ASP A 347 30.91 15.34 10.01
C ASP A 347 30.59 15.84 11.43
N ILE A 348 29.63 15.17 12.10
CA ILE A 348 29.45 15.29 13.57
C ILE A 348 30.76 15.05 14.32
N TRP A 349 31.74 14.43 13.66
CA TRP A 349 33.06 14.14 14.16
C TRP A 349 34.06 15.28 13.93
N ASP A 350 33.90 16.11 12.89
CA ASP A 350 34.88 17.14 12.55
C ASP A 350 34.80 18.34 13.47
N GLY A 351 35.97 18.91 13.79
CA GLY A 351 36.12 20.06 14.68
C GLY A 351 37.14 19.83 15.78
N ASN A 352 37.23 20.80 16.68
CA ASN A 352 38.12 20.73 17.84
C ASN A 352 37.43 20.01 18.99
N TRP A 353 38.12 19.04 19.56
CA TRP A 353 37.65 18.25 20.69
C TRP A 353 38.71 18.21 21.78
N LEU A 354 38.25 18.24 23.02
CA LEU A 354 39.03 17.93 24.20
C LEU A 354 38.72 16.48 24.61
N ILE A 355 39.68 15.58 24.41
CA ILE A 355 39.61 14.22 24.95
C ILE A 355 39.86 14.31 26.45
N ARG A 356 39.01 13.67 27.25
CA ARG A 356 39.17 13.49 28.70
C ARG A 356 39.26 12.01 29.02
N TRP A 357 40.30 11.67 29.77
CA TRP A 357 40.52 10.33 30.31
C TRP A 357 40.08 10.25 31.78
N ILE A 358 39.81 9.03 32.25
CA ILE A 358 39.33 8.77 33.62
C ILE A 358 40.37 9.18 34.68
N ASP A 359 41.65 9.15 34.35
CA ASP A 359 42.74 9.58 35.23
C ASP A 359 42.85 11.11 35.39
N GLY A 360 41.97 11.86 34.72
CA GLY A 360 41.97 13.32 34.72
C GLY A 360 42.90 13.93 33.66
N GLY A 361 43.60 13.12 32.87
CA GLY A 361 44.34 13.59 31.72
C GLY A 361 43.41 14.17 30.65
N SER A 362 43.93 15.09 29.84
CA SER A 362 43.21 15.61 28.68
C SER A 362 44.14 15.99 27.53
N ALA A 363 43.64 15.89 26.29
CA ALA A 363 44.35 16.31 25.10
C ALA A 363 43.39 16.94 24.10
N GLU A 364 43.85 17.99 23.44
CA GLU A 364 43.12 18.61 22.34
C GLU A 364 43.43 17.87 21.04
N ILE A 365 42.38 17.59 20.27
CA ILE A 365 42.47 17.05 18.93
C ILE A 365 41.65 17.91 17.97
N THR A 366 42.10 17.97 16.72
CA THR A 366 41.28 18.49 15.62
C THR A 366 40.98 17.32 14.69
N VAL A 367 39.69 16.99 14.57
CA VAL A 367 39.22 15.97 13.64
C VAL A 367 38.89 16.66 12.32
N CYS A 368 39.44 16.15 11.23
CA CYS A 368 39.17 16.62 9.88
C CYS A 368 38.99 15.42 8.94
N ALA A 369 37.82 15.34 8.29
CA ALA A 369 37.40 14.21 7.47
C ALA A 369 37.60 12.86 8.19
N GLY A 370 37.20 12.80 9.46
CA GLY A 370 37.34 11.60 10.29
C GLY A 370 38.78 11.22 10.67
N SER A 371 39.78 12.04 10.36
CA SER A 371 41.18 11.83 10.72
C SER A 371 41.60 12.79 11.84
N PHE A 372 42.40 12.35 12.79
CA PHE A 372 42.89 13.19 13.89
C PHE A 372 44.28 12.73 14.37
N VAL A 373 45.00 13.65 15.04
CA VAL A 373 46.31 13.38 15.63
C VAL A 373 46.21 13.51 17.13
N VAL A 374 46.70 12.51 17.85
CA VAL A 374 46.89 12.59 19.31
C VAL A 374 48.14 11.80 19.67
N PHE A 375 48.93 12.31 20.63
CA PHE A 375 50.21 11.69 21.03
C PHE A 375 51.17 11.43 19.86
N GLU A 376 51.25 12.37 18.91
CA GLU A 376 52.11 12.28 17.70
C GLU A 376 51.75 11.14 16.72
N GLU A 377 50.65 10.43 16.94
CA GLU A 377 50.15 9.38 16.04
C GLU A 377 48.89 9.83 15.30
N ASN A 378 48.74 9.35 14.06
CA ASN A 378 47.56 9.61 13.22
C ASN A 378 46.54 8.49 13.39
N TYR A 379 45.29 8.86 13.65
CA TYR A 379 44.17 7.95 13.82
C TYR A 379 43.03 8.30 12.88
N HIS A 380 42.22 7.29 12.57
CA HIS A 380 41.07 7.42 11.67
C HIS A 380 39.81 6.83 12.32
N LEU A 381 38.72 7.57 12.23
CA LEU A 381 37.38 7.13 12.61
C LEU A 381 36.79 6.27 11.49
N ASP A 382 36.45 5.03 11.83
CA ASP A 382 35.60 4.19 10.99
C ASP A 382 34.13 4.57 11.18
N THR A 383 33.69 5.49 10.33
CA THR A 383 32.29 5.96 10.26
C THR A 383 31.38 5.03 9.46
N THR A 384 31.93 3.95 8.86
CA THR A 384 31.15 2.96 8.13
C THR A 384 30.61 1.86 9.04
N SER A 385 31.24 1.65 10.19
CA SER A 385 30.77 0.78 11.25
C SER A 385 29.72 1.47 12.13
N MET A 386 28.69 0.70 12.55
CA MET A 386 27.70 1.10 13.56
C MET A 386 27.86 0.20 14.80
N PRO A 387 28.28 0.74 15.96
CA PRO A 387 28.64 2.14 16.20
C PRO A 387 29.98 2.54 15.57
N THR A 388 30.17 3.86 15.33
CA THR A 388 31.44 4.43 14.86
C THR A 388 32.56 4.07 15.83
N GLN A 389 33.73 3.71 15.30
CA GLN A 389 34.84 3.22 16.10
C GLN A 389 36.20 3.69 15.57
N PHE A 390 37.25 3.61 16.38
CA PHE A 390 38.63 3.77 15.94
C PHE A 390 39.58 2.86 16.72
N PHE A 391 40.80 2.72 16.21
CA PHE A 391 41.81 1.79 16.73
C PHE A 391 43.03 2.57 17.21
N TRP A 392 43.49 2.29 18.41
CA TRP A 392 44.77 2.76 18.94
C TRP A 392 45.93 1.95 18.35
N GLY A 393 47.15 2.46 18.46
CA GLY A 393 48.37 1.79 17.98
C GLY A 393 48.65 0.44 18.66
N ASP A 394 48.11 0.23 19.85
CA ASP A 394 48.20 -1.02 20.62
C ASP A 394 47.11 -2.06 20.24
N GLY A 395 46.22 -1.72 19.30
CA GLY A 395 45.09 -2.55 18.87
C GLY A 395 43.82 -2.41 19.72
N THR A 396 43.82 -1.54 20.74
CA THR A 396 42.64 -1.22 21.53
C THR A 396 41.59 -0.52 20.66
N VAL A 397 40.32 -0.94 20.76
CA VAL A 397 39.20 -0.38 19.99
C VAL A 397 38.38 0.55 20.88
N GLN A 398 38.09 1.75 20.39
CA GLN A 398 37.14 2.67 20.99
C GLN A 398 35.86 2.70 20.16
N ARG A 399 34.71 2.46 20.79
CA ARG A 399 33.40 2.49 20.14
C ARG A 399 32.55 3.60 20.72
N ALA A 400 31.98 4.44 19.86
CA ALA A 400 31.06 5.48 20.28
C ALA A 400 29.82 4.85 20.92
N ARG A 401 29.47 5.28 22.13
CA ARG A 401 28.34 4.75 22.91
C ARG A 401 27.17 5.71 22.94
N SER A 402 27.45 7.00 23.13
CA SER A 402 26.42 8.02 23.20
C SER A 402 26.97 9.37 22.76
N LEU A 403 26.13 10.15 22.09
CA LEU A 403 26.40 11.53 21.70
C LEU A 403 25.43 12.43 22.47
N ARG A 404 25.94 13.13 23.48
CA ARG A 404 25.18 14.08 24.28
C ARG A 404 25.66 15.50 23.97
N GLN A 405 24.93 16.26 23.16
CA GLN A 405 25.27 17.64 22.80
C GLN A 405 26.69 17.74 22.20
N ASN A 406 27.65 18.16 23.03
CA ASN A 406 29.05 18.35 22.73
C ASN A 406 29.95 17.26 23.32
N VAL A 407 29.37 16.23 23.94
CA VAL A 407 30.12 15.16 24.60
C VAL A 407 29.85 13.83 23.89
N ILE A 408 30.92 13.21 23.40
CA ILE A 408 30.88 11.84 22.91
C ILE A 408 31.47 10.93 23.97
N THR A 409 30.69 9.97 24.46
CA THR A 409 31.21 8.92 25.34
C THR A 409 31.61 7.73 24.49
N TRP A 410 32.87 7.32 24.59
CA TRP A 410 33.41 6.14 23.94
C TRP A 410 33.62 5.03 24.97
N VAL A 411 33.47 3.78 24.55
CA VAL A 411 33.79 2.59 25.35
C VAL A 411 34.97 1.88 24.74
N THR A 412 35.94 1.54 25.57
CA THR A 412 37.17 0.86 25.16
C THR A 412 37.04 -0.66 25.21
N SER A 413 37.79 -1.37 24.37
CA SER A 413 38.06 -2.80 24.49
C SER A 413 39.26 -3.13 25.37
N HIS A 414 39.91 -2.14 25.99
CA HIS A 414 41.10 -2.33 26.83
C HIS A 414 40.78 -3.28 28.00
N PRO A 415 41.69 -4.21 28.37
CA PRO A 415 41.43 -5.19 29.44
C PRO A 415 41.33 -4.56 30.83
N ASP A 416 41.95 -3.40 31.05
CA ASP A 416 41.87 -2.68 32.32
C ASP A 416 40.49 -2.02 32.52
N PRO A 417 39.73 -2.42 33.57
CA PRO A 417 38.41 -1.86 33.84
C PRO A 417 38.43 -0.38 34.23
N THR A 418 39.58 0.17 34.61
CA THR A 418 39.71 1.60 34.97
C THR A 418 39.73 2.51 33.74
N LEU A 419 39.99 1.98 32.54
CA LEU A 419 40.05 2.74 31.29
C LEU A 419 38.76 2.65 30.46
N ARG A 420 37.67 2.16 31.05
CA ARG A 420 36.43 1.75 30.36
C ARG A 420 35.81 2.79 29.44
N THR A 421 35.99 4.08 29.73
CA THR A 421 35.37 5.15 28.94
C THR A 421 36.32 6.31 28.74
N ILE A 422 36.24 6.93 27.56
CA ILE A 422 36.82 8.26 27.30
C ILE A 422 35.72 9.19 26.83
N GLU A 423 35.86 10.48 27.11
CA GLU A 423 34.89 11.50 26.69
C GLU A 423 35.55 12.48 25.73
N TRP A 424 34.89 12.79 24.62
CA TRP A 424 35.31 13.87 23.73
C TRP A 424 34.36 15.04 23.93
N VAL A 425 34.88 16.18 24.37
CA VAL A 425 34.09 17.40 24.64
C VAL A 425 34.41 18.46 23.59
N ARG A 426 33.40 18.92 22.85
CA ARG A 426 33.54 19.99 21.85
C ARG A 426 33.54 21.34 22.55
N GLU A 427 34.60 22.12 22.35
CA GLU A 427 34.71 23.46 22.93
C GLU A 427 33.90 24.49 22.12
N GLY A 428 33.20 25.41 22.81
CA GLY A 428 32.64 26.62 22.21
C GLY A 428 31.22 26.57 21.60
N VAL A 429 30.45 25.49 21.81
CA VAL A 429 29.09 25.36 21.24
C VAL A 429 28.00 25.42 22.34
N PRO A 430 26.96 26.26 22.24
CA PRO A 430 25.85 26.29 23.21
C PRO A 430 24.98 25.00 23.14
N ASP A 431 24.29 24.69 24.25
CA ASP A 431 23.55 23.44 24.50
C ASP A 431 22.43 23.16 23.47
N LEU A 432 22.44 21.96 22.84
CA LEU A 432 21.49 21.51 21.80
C LEU A 432 20.69 20.22 22.15
N GLY A 433 20.64 19.78 23.42
CA GLY A 433 19.88 18.59 23.85
C GLY A 433 20.54 17.19 23.64
N THR A 434 19.96 16.14 24.23
CA THR A 434 20.57 14.79 24.42
C THR A 434 20.08 13.74 23.39
N TRP A 435 20.98 12.92 22.84
CA TRP A 435 20.67 11.83 21.89
C TRP A 435 21.32 10.48 22.32
N TYR A 436 20.73 9.36 21.92
CA TYR A 436 21.27 8.01 22.14
C TYR A 436 21.58 7.36 20.78
N LEU A 437 22.78 6.80 20.62
CA LEU A 437 23.20 6.06 19.42
C LEU A 437 22.94 4.57 19.71
N HIS A 438 22.03 3.95 18.96
CA HIS A 438 21.72 2.52 19.05
C HIS A 438 22.44 1.74 17.96
#